data_AF-A0A2A6HGY3-F1
#
_entry.id   AF-A0A2A6HGY3-F1
#
_cell.length_a   1.000
_cell.length_b   1.000
_cell.length_c   1.000
_cell.angle_alpha   90.00
_cell.angle_beta   90.00
_cell.angle_gamma   90.00
#
_symmetry.space_group_name_H-M   'P 1'
#
loop_
_entity.id
_entity.type
_entity.pdbx_description
1 polymer ?
#
loop_
_entity_poly.entity_id
_entity_poly.type
_entity_poly.pdbx_seq_one_letter_code
_entity_poly.pdbx_strand_id
1 'polypeptide(L)'
;MTVEIEISPAGRLPQLEDRPLEKRIGLIILATDHTTEVDFQRMVASDRLGVYVSRIHYANPVTPENLLRMQPSLTEGAALILPDEALDAIVYSCTSASVVIGDRNIEAAIHAAKPGVPVVTPTAAAVTGLKALGARQISVLTPYTIETSRPMADYFAELGFAIDRFTCLGLTDDREMARIAPDEIVVFARQALAPQSDALFISCTAVRAAQVVARIEVETGKPVVSSNLATAWACLRLCGDDRARPELGQLMTKSYREG
;
A
#
# COMPACT_ATOMS: atom_id res chain seq x y z
N MET A 1 -56.64 -11.96 -7.80
CA MET A 1 -56.83 -11.03 -6.68
C MET A 1 -55.46 -10.45 -6.35
N THR A 2 -55.22 -9.21 -6.74
CA THR A 2 -54.02 -8.46 -6.34
C THR A 2 -54.25 -7.99 -4.91
N VAL A 3 -53.37 -8.39 -3.99
CA VAL A 3 -53.38 -7.88 -2.62
C VAL A 3 -52.88 -6.44 -2.67
N GLU A 4 -53.70 -5.48 -2.23
CA GLU A 4 -53.24 -4.11 -2.03
C GLU A 4 -52.25 -4.06 -0.87
N ILE A 5 -51.07 -3.51 -1.11
CA ILE A 5 -50.03 -3.30 -0.10
C ILE A 5 -50.14 -1.85 0.37
N GLU A 6 -50.38 -1.66 1.66
CA GLU A 6 -50.39 -0.34 2.29
C GLU A 6 -48.95 0.12 2.59
N ILE A 7 -48.58 1.29 2.06
CA ILE A 7 -47.28 1.94 2.30
C ILE A 7 -47.56 3.24 3.04
N SER A 8 -46.97 3.41 4.23
CA SER A 8 -47.15 4.60 5.07
C SER A 8 -45.79 5.18 5.51
N PRO A 9 -45.69 6.50 5.71
CA PRO A 9 -44.47 7.14 6.17
C PRO A 9 -44.23 6.86 7.65
N ALA A 10 -42.96 6.82 8.06
CA ALA A 10 -42.60 6.79 9.48
C ALA A 10 -43.03 8.10 10.18
N GLY A 11 -43.47 8.01 11.44
CA GLY A 11 -43.96 9.16 12.21
C GLY A 11 -42.89 10.19 12.61
N ARG A 12 -41.61 9.93 12.33
CA ARG A 12 -40.49 10.85 12.53
C ARG A 12 -39.30 10.47 11.67
N LEU A 13 -38.40 11.43 11.46
CA LEU A 13 -37.09 11.14 10.87
C LEU A 13 -36.20 10.36 11.86
N PRO A 14 -35.29 9.50 11.35
CA PRO A 14 -34.26 8.87 12.16
C PRO A 14 -33.26 9.92 12.67
N GLN A 15 -32.64 9.64 13.80
CA GLN A 15 -31.45 10.39 14.23
C GLN A 15 -30.28 9.96 13.33
N LEU A 16 -29.50 10.95 12.88
CA LEU A 16 -28.30 10.70 12.09
C LEU A 16 -27.07 10.92 12.98
N GLU A 17 -26.12 10.00 12.90
CA GLU A 17 -24.76 10.21 13.39
C GLU A 17 -23.96 11.00 12.34
N ASP A 18 -22.89 11.69 12.76
CA ASP A 18 -22.07 12.48 11.84
C ASP A 18 -21.47 11.62 10.72
N ARG A 19 -21.07 10.39 11.05
CA ARG A 19 -20.44 9.43 10.13
C ARG A 19 -20.72 7.98 10.58
N PRO A 20 -20.89 7.02 9.65
CA PRO A 20 -21.03 5.60 10.02
C PRO A 20 -19.77 4.97 10.64
N LEU A 21 -18.59 5.48 10.28
CA LEU A 21 -17.30 5.09 10.83
C LEU A 21 -16.47 6.35 11.07
N GLU A 22 -15.73 6.36 12.18
CA GLU A 22 -14.94 7.50 12.64
C GLU A 22 -13.85 7.87 11.63
N LYS A 23 -13.16 6.84 11.10
CA LYS A 23 -12.04 6.97 10.17
C LYS A 23 -12.34 6.28 8.84
N ARG A 24 -11.91 6.89 7.74
CA ARG A 24 -12.19 6.41 6.38
C ARG A 24 -10.93 6.50 5.52
N ILE A 25 -10.51 5.37 4.98
CA ILE A 25 -9.37 5.27 4.08
C ILE A 25 -9.84 4.89 2.69
N GLY A 26 -9.42 5.68 1.71
CA GLY A 26 -9.58 5.36 0.30
C GLY A 26 -8.41 4.52 -0.21
N LEU A 27 -8.69 3.48 -1.00
CA LEU A 27 -7.68 2.76 -1.77
C LEU A 27 -7.97 2.90 -3.26
N ILE A 28 -6.99 3.42 -4.00
CA ILE A 28 -6.96 3.35 -5.46
C ILE A 28 -6.05 2.17 -5.81
N ILE A 29 -6.64 1.06 -6.23
CA ILE A 29 -5.92 -0.18 -6.54
C ILE A 29 -6.08 -0.55 -8.02
N LEU A 30 -5.25 -1.45 -8.52
CA LEU A 30 -5.38 -1.92 -9.90
C LEU A 30 -6.59 -2.86 -10.04
N ALA A 31 -7.23 -2.86 -11.20
CA ALA A 31 -8.33 -3.79 -11.50
C ALA A 31 -7.91 -5.27 -11.36
N THR A 32 -6.62 -5.55 -11.46
CA THR A 32 -5.96 -6.85 -11.30
C THR A 32 -5.45 -7.12 -9.88
N ASP A 33 -5.72 -6.26 -8.89
CA ASP A 33 -5.28 -6.47 -7.50
C ASP A 33 -5.98 -7.66 -6.84
N HIS A 34 -5.17 -8.55 -6.26
CA HIS A 34 -5.61 -9.70 -5.45
C HIS A 34 -5.19 -9.57 -3.97
N THR A 35 -4.39 -8.55 -3.64
CA THR A 35 -3.54 -8.58 -2.44
C THR A 35 -3.77 -7.35 -1.57
N THR A 36 -3.69 -6.14 -2.11
CA THR A 36 -3.81 -4.90 -1.32
C THR A 36 -5.12 -4.87 -0.55
N GLU A 37 -6.25 -5.08 -1.23
CA GLU A 37 -7.56 -4.98 -0.61
C GLU A 37 -7.69 -5.98 0.55
N VAL A 38 -7.27 -7.23 0.33
CA VAL A 38 -7.32 -8.29 1.34
C VAL A 38 -6.38 -8.00 2.51
N ASP A 39 -5.19 -7.49 2.25
CA ASP A 39 -4.21 -7.12 3.27
C ASP A 39 -4.73 -5.95 4.13
N PHE A 40 -5.36 -4.93 3.53
CA PHE A 40 -5.99 -3.82 4.25
C PHE A 40 -7.21 -4.26 5.07
N GLN A 41 -8.04 -5.16 4.54
CA GLN A 41 -9.14 -5.75 5.31
C GLN A 41 -8.63 -6.48 6.57
N ARG A 42 -7.46 -7.13 6.49
CA ARG A 42 -6.87 -7.86 7.62
C ARG A 42 -6.13 -6.97 8.63
N MET A 43 -5.41 -5.95 8.15
CA MET A 43 -4.50 -5.16 8.99
C MET A 43 -5.09 -3.81 9.45
N VAL A 44 -6.03 -3.24 8.69
CA VAL A 44 -6.44 -1.83 8.83
C VAL A 44 -7.92 -1.68 9.14
N ALA A 45 -8.80 -2.44 8.47
CA ALA A 45 -10.24 -2.36 8.69
C ALA A 45 -10.62 -2.74 10.14
N SER A 46 -11.55 -1.99 10.73
CA SER A 46 -12.07 -2.22 12.08
C SER A 46 -13.40 -1.52 12.28
N ASP A 47 -14.04 -1.69 13.45
CA ASP A 47 -15.26 -0.97 13.82
C ASP A 47 -15.09 0.56 13.89
N ARG A 48 -13.85 1.06 13.86
CA ARG A 48 -13.54 2.51 13.81
C ARG A 48 -13.08 2.99 12.44
N LEU A 49 -12.53 2.10 11.61
CA LEU A 49 -11.82 2.46 10.39
C LEU A 49 -12.36 1.69 9.19
N GLY A 50 -13.01 2.41 8.28
CA GLY A 50 -13.53 1.87 7.01
C GLY A 50 -12.52 1.94 5.88
N VAL A 51 -12.46 0.89 5.07
CA VAL A 51 -11.63 0.81 3.86
C VAL A 51 -12.54 0.83 2.63
N TYR A 52 -12.37 1.82 1.76
CA TYR A 52 -13.21 2.06 0.59
C TYR A 52 -12.37 2.03 -0.69
N VAL A 53 -12.76 1.21 -1.64
CA VAL A 53 -11.89 0.85 -2.77
C VAL A 53 -12.46 1.37 -4.08
N SER A 54 -11.58 1.98 -4.89
CA SER A 54 -11.79 2.24 -6.30
C SER A 54 -10.71 1.52 -7.10
N ARG A 55 -11.10 0.93 -8.23
CA ARG A 55 -10.22 0.17 -9.11
C ARG A 55 -9.97 0.94 -10.40
N ILE A 56 -8.71 1.10 -10.77
CA ILE A 56 -8.30 1.68 -12.05
C ILE A 56 -7.85 0.60 -13.03
N HIS A 57 -8.06 0.84 -14.32
CA HIS A 57 -7.60 -0.08 -15.35
C HIS A 57 -6.06 -0.12 -15.38
N TYR A 58 -5.53 -1.33 -15.52
CA TYR A 58 -4.12 -1.58 -15.73
C TYR A 58 -3.95 -2.70 -16.76
N ALA A 59 -2.95 -2.56 -17.63
CA ALA A 59 -2.62 -3.55 -18.64
C ALA A 59 -1.22 -4.10 -18.38
N ASN A 60 -1.14 -5.43 -18.21
CA ASN A 60 0.12 -6.16 -18.22
C ASN A 60 0.72 -6.18 -19.65
N PRO A 61 2.06 -6.34 -19.79
CA PRO A 61 3.07 -6.59 -18.75
C PRO A 61 3.44 -5.35 -17.90
N VAL A 62 4.10 -5.58 -16.77
CA VAL A 62 4.67 -4.53 -15.89
C VAL A 62 5.89 -3.89 -16.55
N THR A 63 5.65 -2.87 -17.36
CA THR A 63 6.65 -2.02 -18.02
C THR A 63 6.50 -0.56 -17.60
N PRO A 64 7.59 0.24 -17.59
CA PRO A 64 7.49 1.67 -17.26
C PRO A 64 6.43 2.42 -18.08
N GLU A 65 6.30 2.11 -19.37
CA GLU A 65 5.32 2.73 -20.25
C GLU A 65 3.88 2.42 -19.81
N ASN A 66 3.55 1.14 -19.56
CA ASN A 66 2.21 0.75 -19.11
C ASN A 66 1.88 1.37 -17.74
N LEU A 67 2.87 1.55 -16.88
CA LEU A 67 2.68 2.18 -15.56
C LEU A 67 2.33 3.67 -15.68
N LEU A 68 3.01 4.42 -16.55
CA LEU A 68 2.70 5.83 -16.79
C LEU A 68 1.30 6.06 -17.34
N ARG A 69 0.81 5.15 -18.20
CA ARG A 69 -0.53 5.27 -18.81
C ARG A 69 -1.67 5.24 -17.79
N MET A 70 -1.42 4.83 -16.55
CA MET A 70 -2.43 4.85 -15.48
C MET A 70 -2.67 6.23 -14.88
N GLN A 71 -1.69 7.14 -14.97
CA GLN A 71 -1.75 8.44 -14.29
C GLN A 71 -3.06 9.22 -14.56
N PRO A 72 -3.60 9.29 -15.80
CA PRO A 72 -4.85 10.01 -16.05
C PRO A 72 -6.06 9.44 -15.30
N SER A 73 -6.07 8.14 -14.99
CA SER A 73 -7.18 7.48 -14.30
C SER A 73 -7.14 7.65 -12.77
N LEU A 74 -6.08 8.22 -12.21
CA LEU A 74 -5.97 8.42 -10.75
C LEU A 74 -7.03 9.39 -10.23
N THR A 75 -7.25 10.49 -10.94
CA THR A 75 -8.25 11.50 -10.56
C THR A 75 -9.66 10.91 -10.59
N GLU A 76 -10.00 10.19 -11.67
CA GLU A 76 -11.30 9.52 -11.81
C GLU A 76 -11.48 8.44 -10.73
N GLY A 77 -10.43 7.64 -10.50
CA GLY A 77 -10.42 6.62 -9.45
C GLY A 77 -10.67 7.21 -8.05
N ALA A 78 -10.00 8.32 -7.72
CA ALA A 78 -10.18 9.04 -6.46
C ALA A 78 -11.59 9.63 -6.30
N ALA A 79 -12.15 10.19 -7.38
CA ALA A 79 -13.48 10.81 -7.37
C ALA A 79 -14.61 9.82 -7.05
N LEU A 80 -14.42 8.53 -7.39
CA LEU A 80 -15.40 7.48 -7.10
C LEU A 80 -15.43 7.05 -5.62
N ILE A 81 -14.41 7.39 -4.83
CA ILE A 81 -14.35 7.00 -3.41
C ILE A 81 -15.14 8.00 -2.57
N LEU A 82 -16.33 7.57 -2.12
CA LEU A 82 -17.26 8.34 -1.28
C LEU A 82 -17.40 9.80 -1.76
N PRO A 83 -18.11 10.04 -2.88
CA PRO A 83 -18.35 11.39 -3.39
C PRO A 83 -18.86 12.33 -2.29
N ASP A 84 -18.40 13.58 -2.30
CA ASP A 84 -18.74 14.63 -1.32
C ASP A 84 -18.39 14.36 0.15
N GLU A 85 -17.74 13.23 0.45
CA GLU A 85 -17.29 12.88 1.78
C GLU A 85 -15.78 13.08 1.96
N ALA A 86 -15.40 13.47 3.17
CA ALA A 86 -13.99 13.55 3.59
C ALA A 86 -13.43 12.16 3.90
N LEU A 87 -12.16 11.96 3.53
CA LEU A 87 -11.35 10.79 3.83
C LEU A 87 -10.18 11.21 4.71
N ASP A 88 -9.73 10.34 5.62
CA ASP A 88 -8.57 10.60 6.48
C ASP A 88 -7.24 10.33 5.75
N ALA A 89 -7.25 9.42 4.76
CA ALA A 89 -6.11 9.19 3.87
C ALA A 89 -6.57 8.50 2.57
N ILE A 90 -5.80 8.67 1.50
CA ILE A 90 -5.93 7.88 0.26
C ILE A 90 -4.60 7.21 -0.06
N VAL A 91 -4.65 5.90 -0.34
CA VAL A 91 -3.51 5.14 -0.82
C VAL A 91 -3.64 4.93 -2.33
N TYR A 92 -2.60 5.27 -3.09
CA TYR A 92 -2.43 4.71 -4.43
C TYR A 92 -1.57 3.45 -4.37
N SER A 93 -2.20 2.28 -4.51
CA SER A 93 -1.54 0.99 -4.25
C SER A 93 -0.87 0.38 -5.48
N CYS A 94 0.18 1.04 -5.96
CA CYS A 94 1.07 0.44 -6.96
C CYS A 94 2.51 0.93 -6.76
N THR A 95 3.41 0.05 -6.27
CA THR A 95 4.79 0.45 -5.95
C THR A 95 5.58 0.87 -7.18
N SER A 96 5.56 0.07 -8.25
CA SER A 96 6.31 0.37 -9.48
C SER A 96 5.79 1.63 -10.17
N ALA A 97 4.47 1.83 -10.25
CA ALA A 97 3.91 3.07 -10.78
C ALA A 97 4.21 4.28 -9.91
N SER A 98 4.31 4.12 -8.58
CA SER A 98 4.68 5.23 -7.69
C SER A 98 6.09 5.75 -7.96
N VAL A 99 7.04 4.86 -8.23
CA VAL A 99 8.38 5.25 -8.68
C VAL A 99 8.32 5.99 -10.03
N VAL A 100 7.61 5.41 -11.00
CA VAL A 100 7.67 5.86 -12.39
C VAL A 100 6.86 7.14 -12.63
N ILE A 101 5.66 7.25 -12.04
CA ILE A 101 4.83 8.46 -12.10
C ILE A 101 5.40 9.54 -11.18
N GLY A 102 5.95 9.13 -10.03
CA GLY A 102 6.47 10.02 -9.00
C GLY A 102 5.42 10.42 -7.97
N ASP A 103 5.80 10.39 -6.69
CA ASP A 103 4.89 10.60 -5.55
C ASP A 103 4.11 11.93 -5.64
N ARG A 104 4.78 13.02 -6.04
CA ARG A 104 4.15 14.35 -6.20
C ARG A 104 3.11 14.41 -7.31
N ASN A 105 3.33 13.68 -8.40
CA ASN A 105 2.41 13.65 -9.53
C ASN A 105 1.16 12.83 -9.19
N ILE A 106 1.32 11.77 -8.40
CA ILE A 106 0.20 10.99 -7.85
C ILE A 106 -0.60 11.83 -6.87
N GLU A 107 0.07 12.51 -5.94
CA GLU A 107 -0.57 13.43 -4.99
C GLU A 107 -1.39 14.50 -5.71
N ALA A 108 -0.79 15.19 -6.69
CA ALA A 108 -1.49 16.20 -7.47
C ALA A 108 -2.72 15.64 -8.21
N ALA A 109 -2.61 14.44 -8.81
CA ALA A 109 -3.72 13.81 -9.51
C ALA A 109 -4.87 13.44 -8.55
N ILE A 110 -4.56 12.96 -7.34
CA ILE A 110 -5.57 12.63 -6.32
C ILE A 110 -6.20 13.91 -5.77
N HIS A 111 -5.41 14.94 -5.48
CA HIS A 111 -5.90 16.23 -4.98
C HIS A 111 -6.82 16.96 -5.95
N ALA A 112 -6.70 16.70 -7.26
CA ALA A 112 -7.64 17.22 -8.24
C ALA A 112 -9.09 16.74 -7.99
N ALA A 113 -9.29 15.57 -7.37
CA ALA A 113 -10.61 15.05 -7.00
C ALA A 113 -10.91 15.13 -5.49
N LYS A 114 -9.88 15.04 -4.64
CA LYS A 114 -9.97 15.04 -3.19
C LYS A 114 -8.95 16.03 -2.60
N PRO A 115 -9.21 17.35 -2.68
CA PRO A 115 -8.23 18.36 -2.28
C PRO A 115 -7.81 18.23 -0.81
N GLY A 116 -6.49 18.30 -0.55
CA GLY A 116 -5.94 18.35 0.80
C GLY A 116 -5.99 17.03 1.59
N VAL A 117 -6.47 15.93 0.99
CA VAL A 117 -6.43 14.62 1.65
C VAL A 117 -4.98 14.13 1.76
N PRO A 118 -4.54 13.55 2.89
CA PRO A 118 -3.25 12.88 2.96
C PRO A 118 -3.15 11.76 1.92
N VAL A 119 -2.11 11.82 1.08
CA VAL A 119 -1.85 10.82 0.04
C VAL A 119 -0.68 9.94 0.45
N VAL A 120 -0.88 8.63 0.38
CA VAL A 120 0.13 7.62 0.72
C VAL A 120 0.47 6.80 -0.52
N THR A 121 1.75 6.74 -0.87
CA THR A 121 2.27 5.81 -1.87
C THR A 121 3.14 4.73 -1.20
N PRO A 122 3.21 3.50 -1.74
CA PRO A 122 4.05 2.44 -1.18
C PRO A 122 5.52 2.81 -1.06
N THR A 123 6.05 3.55 -2.02
CA THR A 123 7.44 4.01 -2.05
C THR A 123 7.73 5.01 -0.94
N ALA A 124 6.92 6.07 -0.82
CA ALA A 124 7.07 7.07 0.24
C ALA A 124 6.84 6.46 1.64
N ALA A 125 5.86 5.58 1.78
CA ALA A 125 5.60 4.86 3.02
C ALA A 125 6.77 3.94 3.40
N ALA A 126 7.35 3.22 2.43
CA ALA A 126 8.51 2.36 2.66
C ALA A 126 9.74 3.17 3.09
N VAL A 127 10.02 4.31 2.43
CA VAL A 127 11.10 5.23 2.82
C VAL A 127 10.92 5.70 4.26
N THR A 128 9.72 6.16 4.59
CA THR A 128 9.40 6.65 5.95
C THR A 128 9.53 5.54 6.98
N GLY A 129 9.06 4.33 6.65
CA GLY A 129 9.16 3.16 7.52
C GLY A 129 10.60 2.70 7.75
N LEU A 130 11.42 2.64 6.70
CA LEU A 130 12.85 2.31 6.80
C LEU A 130 13.59 3.34 7.66
N LYS A 131 13.30 4.64 7.50
CA LYS A 131 13.86 5.71 8.35
C LYS A 131 13.40 5.57 9.81
N ALA A 132 12.14 5.23 10.06
CA ALA A 132 11.60 4.99 11.41
C ALA A 132 12.24 3.77 12.10
N LEU A 133 12.73 2.81 11.31
CA LEU A 133 13.52 1.67 11.78
C LEU A 133 15.02 2.01 11.94
N GLY A 134 15.44 3.22 11.55
CA GLY A 134 16.84 3.65 11.62
C GLY A 134 17.73 3.05 10.53
N ALA A 135 17.15 2.44 9.49
CA ALA A 135 17.91 1.80 8.42
C ALA A 135 18.58 2.83 7.50
N ARG A 136 19.83 2.55 7.11
CA ARG A 136 20.60 3.33 6.13
C ARG A 136 21.14 2.45 5.00
N GLN A 137 21.57 1.24 5.35
CA GLN A 137 21.98 0.20 4.42
C GLN A 137 20.84 -0.80 4.27
N ILE A 138 20.36 -1.02 3.05
CA ILE A 138 19.18 -1.86 2.80
C ILE A 138 19.47 -2.90 1.74
N SER A 139 18.76 -4.02 1.85
CA SER A 139 18.55 -4.93 0.75
C SER A 139 17.15 -4.73 0.18
N VAL A 140 16.98 -4.94 -1.13
CA VAL A 140 15.69 -4.85 -1.81
C VAL A 140 15.40 -6.15 -2.54
N LEU A 141 14.22 -6.74 -2.27
CA LEU A 141 13.66 -7.84 -3.03
C LEU A 141 12.46 -7.32 -3.82
N THR A 142 12.44 -7.58 -5.13
CA THR A 142 11.33 -7.18 -6.00
C THR A 142 10.95 -8.33 -6.93
N PRO A 143 9.65 -8.50 -7.25
CA PRO A 143 9.23 -9.54 -8.17
C PRO A 143 9.55 -9.21 -9.63
N TYR A 144 9.85 -7.95 -9.96
CA TYR A 144 9.93 -7.48 -11.34
C TYR A 144 11.19 -7.93 -12.09
N THR A 145 11.27 -7.59 -13.38
CA THR A 145 12.49 -7.63 -14.18
C THR A 145 13.48 -6.55 -13.76
N ILE A 146 14.73 -6.67 -14.22
CA ILE A 146 15.79 -5.67 -13.96
C ILE A 146 15.40 -4.30 -14.54
N GLU A 147 14.85 -4.28 -15.76
CA GLU A 147 14.42 -3.05 -16.45
C GLU A 147 13.39 -2.28 -15.61
N THR A 148 12.32 -2.95 -15.17
CA THR A 148 11.27 -2.35 -14.34
C THR A 148 11.79 -1.95 -12.97
N SER A 149 12.85 -2.59 -12.48
CA SER A 149 13.37 -2.36 -11.14
C SER A 149 14.42 -1.25 -11.06
N ARG A 150 15.10 -0.90 -12.16
CA ARG A 150 16.16 0.11 -12.15
C ARG A 150 15.69 1.46 -11.56
N PRO A 151 14.53 2.02 -11.97
CA PRO A 151 14.07 3.30 -11.41
C PRO A 151 13.87 3.23 -9.88
N MET A 152 13.52 2.05 -9.35
CA MET A 152 13.32 1.88 -7.92
C MET A 152 14.65 1.90 -7.16
N ALA A 153 15.69 1.29 -7.71
CA ALA A 153 17.03 1.36 -7.12
C ALA A 153 17.50 2.82 -7.07
N ASP A 154 17.31 3.57 -8.16
CA ASP A 154 17.69 4.98 -8.24
C ASP A 154 16.90 5.82 -7.22
N TYR A 155 15.58 5.61 -7.11
CA TYR A 155 14.72 6.29 -6.13
C TYR A 155 15.21 6.14 -4.69
N PHE A 156 15.53 4.92 -4.24
CA PHE A 156 16.03 4.72 -2.87
C PHE A 156 17.45 5.29 -2.67
N ALA A 157 18.31 5.19 -3.69
CA ALA A 157 19.67 5.74 -3.63
C ALA A 157 19.64 7.28 -3.52
N GLU A 158 18.81 7.96 -4.31
CA GLU A 158 18.62 9.42 -4.27
C GLU A 158 18.11 9.91 -2.91
N LEU A 159 17.34 9.08 -2.21
CA LEU A 159 16.84 9.36 -0.86
C LEU A 159 17.83 9.00 0.26
N GLY A 160 19.06 8.63 -0.10
CA GLY A 160 20.19 8.46 0.81
C GLY A 160 20.37 7.05 1.38
N PHE A 161 19.69 6.05 0.82
CA PHE A 161 19.93 4.65 1.21
C PHE A 161 21.11 4.05 0.44
N ALA A 162 21.98 3.34 1.14
CA ALA A 162 22.98 2.49 0.53
C ALA A 162 22.34 1.12 0.22
N ILE A 163 22.31 0.72 -1.05
CA ILE A 163 21.70 -0.54 -1.47
C ILE A 163 22.79 -1.63 -1.52
N ASP A 164 22.80 -2.51 -0.54
CA ASP A 164 23.77 -3.61 -0.44
C ASP A 164 23.50 -4.73 -1.44
N ARG A 165 22.21 -5.01 -1.65
CA ARG A 165 21.74 -6.04 -2.57
C ARG A 165 20.39 -5.64 -3.14
N PHE A 166 20.24 -5.85 -4.44
CA PHE A 166 18.99 -5.62 -5.14
C PHE A 166 18.67 -6.87 -5.97
N THR A 167 17.63 -7.60 -5.59
CA THR A 167 17.27 -8.91 -6.16
C THR A 167 15.94 -8.83 -6.90
N CYS A 168 15.94 -9.28 -8.16
CA CYS A 168 14.79 -9.27 -9.07
C CYS A 168 14.34 -10.70 -9.38
N LEU A 169 13.06 -11.03 -9.21
CA LEU A 169 12.52 -12.37 -9.55
C LEU A 169 12.15 -12.53 -11.03
N GLY A 170 12.05 -11.43 -11.79
CA GLY A 170 11.89 -11.47 -13.24
C GLY A 170 10.45 -11.63 -13.76
N LEU A 171 9.44 -11.49 -12.91
CA LEU A 171 8.04 -11.59 -13.30
C LEU A 171 7.55 -10.29 -13.98
N THR A 172 6.63 -10.45 -14.93
CA THR A 172 6.04 -9.34 -15.70
C THR A 172 4.53 -9.24 -15.55
N ASP A 173 3.89 -10.16 -14.82
CA ASP A 173 2.45 -10.20 -14.60
C ASP A 173 2.12 -10.11 -13.12
N ASP A 174 1.40 -9.06 -12.70
CA ASP A 174 1.03 -8.85 -11.30
C ASP A 174 0.16 -9.98 -10.71
N ARG A 175 -0.62 -10.68 -11.54
CA ARG A 175 -1.41 -11.86 -11.14
C ARG A 175 -0.53 -13.06 -10.84
N GLU A 176 0.63 -13.18 -11.49
CA GLU A 176 1.64 -14.18 -11.13
C GLU A 176 2.34 -13.81 -9.83
N MET A 177 2.67 -12.52 -9.65
CA MET A 177 3.27 -12.01 -8.41
C MET A 177 2.37 -12.28 -7.19
N ALA A 178 1.06 -12.11 -7.34
CA ALA A 178 0.08 -12.43 -6.30
C ALA A 178 0.03 -13.92 -5.94
N ARG A 179 0.41 -14.80 -6.88
CA ARG A 179 0.40 -16.26 -6.70
C ARG A 179 1.73 -16.82 -6.18
N ILE A 180 2.78 -16.01 -6.01
CA ILE A 180 4.00 -16.45 -5.31
C ILE A 180 3.61 -17.00 -3.94
N ALA A 181 4.03 -18.23 -3.64
CA ALA A 181 3.71 -18.89 -2.39
C ALA A 181 4.35 -18.12 -1.22
N PRO A 182 3.68 -17.98 -0.05
CA PRO A 182 4.26 -17.27 1.08
C PRO A 182 5.59 -17.86 1.56
N ASP A 183 5.75 -19.18 1.50
CA ASP A 183 7.01 -19.86 1.82
C ASP A 183 8.15 -19.47 0.86
N GLU A 184 7.86 -19.35 -0.44
CA GLU A 184 8.84 -18.90 -1.43
C GLU A 184 9.26 -17.44 -1.17
N ILE A 185 8.32 -16.56 -0.76
CA ILE A 185 8.65 -15.18 -0.36
C ILE A 185 9.68 -15.20 0.77
N VAL A 186 9.53 -16.08 1.78
CA VAL A 186 10.49 -16.21 2.88
C VAL A 186 11.86 -16.69 2.39
N VAL A 187 11.89 -17.70 1.52
CA VAL A 187 13.13 -18.23 0.93
C VAL A 187 13.87 -17.13 0.16
N PHE A 188 13.19 -16.44 -0.75
CA PHE A 188 13.80 -15.37 -1.54
C PHE A 188 14.20 -14.16 -0.68
N ALA A 189 13.43 -13.82 0.36
CA ALA A 189 13.78 -12.75 1.29
C ALA A 189 15.10 -13.03 2.01
N ARG A 190 15.30 -14.26 2.48
CA ARG A 190 16.56 -14.69 3.12
C ARG A 190 17.74 -14.63 2.15
N GLN A 191 17.54 -15.03 0.90
CA GLN A 191 18.57 -14.96 -0.13
C GLN A 191 18.88 -13.52 -0.57
N ALA A 192 17.88 -12.65 -0.60
CA ALA A 192 18.03 -11.25 -1.00
C ALA A 192 18.64 -10.37 0.09
N LEU A 193 18.60 -10.79 1.36
CA LEU A 193 19.13 -10.01 2.47
C LEU A 193 20.65 -10.17 2.62
N ALA A 194 21.39 -9.09 2.39
CA ALA A 194 22.81 -9.05 2.66
C ALA A 194 23.09 -8.98 4.17
N PRO A 195 24.15 -9.66 4.69
CA PRO A 195 24.44 -9.68 6.14
C PRO A 195 24.63 -8.28 6.77
N GLN A 196 25.20 -7.35 6.02
CA GLN A 196 25.48 -5.98 6.48
C GLN A 196 24.29 -5.02 6.39
N SER A 197 23.21 -5.41 5.71
CA SER A 197 22.03 -4.56 5.63
C SER A 197 21.36 -4.40 6.99
N ASP A 198 20.86 -3.20 7.24
CA ASP A 198 20.09 -2.85 8.42
C ASP A 198 18.66 -3.42 8.32
N ALA A 199 18.08 -3.42 7.12
CA ALA A 199 16.72 -3.89 6.87
C ALA A 199 16.55 -4.46 5.45
N LEU A 200 15.48 -5.23 5.25
CA LEU A 200 15.00 -5.67 3.93
C LEU A 200 13.75 -4.89 3.53
N PHE A 201 13.72 -4.37 2.30
CA PHE A 201 12.48 -3.94 1.65
C PHE A 201 12.00 -4.98 0.63
N ILE A 202 10.78 -5.47 0.79
CA ILE A 202 10.10 -6.34 -0.18
C ILE A 202 9.07 -5.53 -0.95
N SER A 203 9.38 -5.28 -2.21
CA SER A 203 8.60 -4.44 -3.11
C SER A 203 7.43 -5.18 -3.76
N CYS A 204 6.53 -4.37 -4.33
CA CYS A 204 5.26 -4.71 -4.97
C CYS A 204 4.08 -4.93 -4.02
N THR A 205 2.98 -4.24 -4.30
CA THR A 205 1.70 -4.37 -3.59
C THR A 205 0.94 -5.66 -3.95
N ALA A 206 1.25 -6.27 -5.10
CA ALA A 206 0.69 -7.56 -5.50
C ALA A 206 1.33 -8.73 -4.74
N VAL A 207 2.57 -8.61 -4.25
CA VAL A 207 3.25 -9.68 -3.51
C VAL A 207 2.68 -9.76 -2.10
N ARG A 208 2.25 -10.95 -1.68
CA ARG A 208 1.66 -11.24 -0.34
C ARG A 208 2.68 -11.22 0.80
N ALA A 209 3.64 -10.29 0.74
CA ALA A 209 4.77 -10.21 1.66
C ALA A 209 4.34 -9.79 3.07
N ALA A 210 3.33 -8.93 3.22
CA ALA A 210 2.84 -8.49 4.53
C ALA A 210 2.43 -9.66 5.44
N GLN A 211 1.98 -10.79 4.86
CA GLN A 211 1.56 -11.99 5.59
C GLN A 211 2.73 -12.76 6.22
N VAL A 212 3.96 -12.52 5.76
CA VAL A 212 5.16 -13.26 6.18
C VAL A 212 6.26 -12.37 6.73
N VAL A 213 6.06 -11.06 6.84
CA VAL A 213 7.05 -10.11 7.38
C VAL A 213 7.59 -10.58 8.74
N ALA A 214 6.71 -10.80 9.73
CA ALA A 214 7.14 -11.21 11.06
C ALA A 214 7.94 -12.52 11.07
N ARG A 215 7.58 -13.47 10.21
CA ARG A 215 8.34 -14.73 10.05
C ARG A 215 9.73 -14.47 9.46
N ILE A 216 9.85 -13.62 8.44
CA ILE A 216 11.14 -13.27 7.85
C ILE A 216 12.01 -12.56 8.89
N GLU A 217 11.45 -11.65 9.68
CA GLU A 217 12.17 -10.98 10.77
C GLU A 217 12.69 -11.96 11.82
N VAL A 218 11.88 -12.96 12.21
CA VAL A 218 12.30 -14.04 13.13
C VAL A 218 13.43 -14.88 12.53
N GLU A 219 13.34 -15.26 11.25
CA GLU A 219 14.35 -16.12 10.60
C GLU A 219 15.65 -15.39 10.27
N THR A 220 15.62 -14.07 10.08
CA THR A 220 16.78 -13.28 9.65
C THR A 220 17.38 -12.41 10.75
N GLY A 221 16.62 -12.11 11.81
CA GLY A 221 17.01 -11.17 12.85
C GLY A 221 17.09 -9.70 12.39
N LYS A 222 16.58 -9.37 11.20
CA LYS A 222 16.60 -8.02 10.63
C LYS A 222 15.17 -7.51 10.41
N PRO A 223 14.90 -6.21 10.63
CA PRO A 223 13.63 -5.60 10.26
C PRO A 223 13.29 -5.78 8.78
N VAL A 224 12.00 -5.98 8.50
CA VAL A 224 11.49 -6.11 7.13
C VAL A 224 10.35 -5.14 6.91
N VAL A 225 10.42 -4.43 5.80
CA VAL A 225 9.36 -3.54 5.30
C VAL A 225 8.81 -4.14 4.01
N SER A 226 7.49 -4.24 3.88
CA SER A 226 6.85 -4.55 2.59
C SER A 226 5.97 -3.38 2.14
N SER A 227 5.69 -3.28 0.84
CA SER A 227 4.83 -2.24 0.29
C SER A 227 3.49 -2.11 1.02
N ASN A 228 2.76 -3.22 1.20
CA ASN A 228 1.45 -3.21 1.87
C ASN A 228 1.56 -2.99 3.38
N LEU A 229 2.61 -3.52 4.03
CA LEU A 229 2.82 -3.28 5.46
C LEU A 229 3.11 -1.80 5.72
N ALA A 230 3.94 -1.18 4.89
CA ALA A 230 4.32 0.22 5.02
C ALA A 230 3.12 1.16 4.83
N THR A 231 2.30 0.94 3.79
CA THR A 231 1.11 1.77 3.55
C THR A 231 0.05 1.56 4.63
N ALA A 232 -0.17 0.32 5.08
CA ALA A 232 -1.08 0.04 6.19
C ALA A 232 -0.62 0.70 7.49
N TRP A 233 0.68 0.62 7.81
CA TRP A 233 1.27 1.29 8.96
C TRP A 233 1.08 2.81 8.89
N ALA A 234 1.42 3.45 7.76
CA ALA A 234 1.25 4.89 7.58
C ALA A 234 -0.21 5.32 7.76
N CYS A 235 -1.13 4.59 7.13
CA CYS A 235 -2.57 4.80 7.21
C CYS A 235 -3.13 4.73 8.63
N LEU A 236 -2.76 3.69 9.40
CA LEU A 236 -3.17 3.54 10.79
C LEU A 236 -2.73 4.76 11.63
N ARG A 237 -1.48 5.20 11.45
CA ARG A 237 -0.92 6.32 12.22
C ARG A 237 -1.54 7.66 11.81
N LEU A 238 -1.78 7.90 10.53
CA LEU A 238 -2.52 9.08 10.05
C LEU A 238 -3.96 9.12 10.60
N CYS A 239 -4.56 7.95 10.84
CA CYS A 239 -5.87 7.83 11.48
C CYS A 239 -5.83 7.88 13.02
N GLY A 240 -4.67 8.13 13.64
CA GLY A 240 -4.52 8.18 15.10
C GLY A 240 -4.55 6.81 15.79
N ASP A 241 -4.39 5.72 15.05
CA ASP A 241 -4.18 4.40 15.62
C ASP A 241 -2.67 4.17 15.81
N ASP A 242 -2.18 4.50 17.01
CA ASP A 242 -0.79 4.28 17.44
C ASP A 242 -0.56 2.90 18.10
N ARG A 243 -1.55 1.99 18.03
CA ARG A 243 -1.42 0.68 18.69
C ARG A 243 -0.29 -0.13 18.04
N ALA A 244 0.65 -0.59 18.86
CA ALA A 244 1.70 -1.50 18.44
C ALA A 244 1.11 -2.88 18.08
N ARG A 245 1.55 -3.43 16.94
CA ARG A 245 1.17 -4.75 16.44
C ARG A 245 2.41 -5.57 16.07
N PRO A 246 3.25 -5.98 17.05
CA PRO A 246 4.51 -6.68 16.78
C PRO A 246 4.34 -8.00 16.02
N GLU A 247 3.17 -8.62 16.10
CA GLU A 247 2.79 -9.82 15.33
C GLU A 247 2.76 -9.60 13.81
N LEU A 248 2.67 -8.34 13.35
CA LEU A 248 2.73 -7.96 11.94
C LEU A 248 4.13 -7.50 11.49
N GLY A 249 5.08 -7.38 12.42
CA GLY A 249 6.46 -6.96 12.17
C GLY A 249 6.89 -5.71 12.94
N GLN A 250 8.20 -5.47 13.01
CA GLN A 250 8.79 -4.39 13.80
C GLN A 250 8.31 -3.00 13.38
N LEU A 251 8.04 -2.77 12.09
CA LEU A 251 7.53 -1.48 11.61
C LEU A 251 6.23 -1.07 12.30
N MET A 252 5.33 -2.03 12.55
CA MET A 252 4.03 -1.78 13.20
C MET A 252 4.14 -1.41 14.68
N THR A 253 5.35 -1.36 15.25
CA THR A 253 5.63 -0.84 16.59
C THR A 253 6.13 0.61 16.58
N LYS A 254 6.42 1.17 15.40
CA LYS A 254 6.98 2.52 15.25
C LYS A 254 5.89 3.58 15.12
N SER A 255 6.23 4.80 15.54
CA SER A 255 5.44 6.01 15.29
C SER A 255 5.70 6.52 13.87
N TYR A 256 4.68 7.10 13.25
CA TYR A 256 4.84 7.81 11.98
C TYR A 256 5.32 9.23 12.25
N ARG A 257 6.38 9.65 11.57
CA ARG A 257 6.84 11.04 11.56
C ARG A 257 6.93 11.46 10.12
N GLU A 258 6.11 12.43 9.74
CA GLU A 258 6.30 13.11 8.46
C GLU A 258 7.66 13.81 8.51
N GLY A 259 8.49 13.52 7.51
CA GLY A 259 9.86 14.04 7.39
C GLY A 259 9.88 15.43 6.81
#